data_AF-A0A2Z3JG54-F1
#
_entry.id   AF-A0A2Z3JG54-F1
#
_cell.length_a   1.000
_cell.length_b   1.000
_cell.length_c   1.000
_cell.angle_alpha   90.00
_cell.angle_beta   90.00
_cell.angle_gamma   90.00
#
_symmetry.space_group_name_H-M   'P 1'
#
loop_
_entity.id
_entity.type
_entity.pdbx_description
1 polymer ?
#
loop_
_entity_poly.entity_id
_entity_poly.type
_entity_poly.pdbx_seq_one_letter_code
_entity_poly.pdbx_strand_id
1 'polypeptide(L)'
;MPKIIDLRFRWIAGTMNQLRFVYAGRTYTMRLTDLQWMHGRFSCDRLYLSGSVSLAFSAGQIDHLLAYLAQPSELQAGLAQWSPPLP
;
A
#
# COMPACT_ATOMS: atom_id res chain seq x y z
N MET A 1 9.53 -20.08 -8.79
CA MET A 1 9.78 -19.29 -7.57
C MET A 1 8.94 -18.02 -7.66
N PRO A 2 8.11 -17.67 -6.67
CA PRO A 2 7.34 -16.43 -6.71
C PRO A 2 8.31 -15.25 -6.72
N LYS A 3 8.18 -14.37 -7.72
CA LYS A 3 8.99 -13.16 -7.81
C LYS A 3 8.56 -12.21 -6.70
N ILE A 4 9.49 -11.93 -5.78
CA ILE A 4 9.30 -10.93 -4.73
C ILE A 4 9.72 -9.57 -5.29
N ILE A 5 8.90 -8.56 -5.04
CA ILE A 5 9.07 -7.18 -5.48
C ILE A 5 9.09 -6.31 -4.23
N ASP A 6 10.24 -5.70 -3.95
CA ASP A 6 10.38 -4.76 -2.85
C ASP A 6 9.91 -3.36 -3.28
N LEU A 7 8.82 -2.90 -2.65
CA LEU A 7 8.33 -1.54 -2.82
C LEU A 7 8.78 -0.67 -1.65
N ARG A 8 9.32 0.51 -1.97
CA ARG A 8 9.67 1.52 -0.97
C ARG A 8 8.58 2.59 -0.91
N PHE A 9 7.91 2.64 0.23
CA PHE A 9 6.92 3.66 0.56
C PHE A 9 7.59 4.78 1.34
N ARG A 10 7.18 6.02 1.07
CA ARG A 10 7.65 7.22 1.76
C ARG A 10 6.48 8.06 2.22
N TRP A 11 6.64 8.71 3.38
CA TRP A 11 5.71 9.73 3.83
C TRP A 11 5.58 10.85 2.79
N ILE A 12 4.35 11.28 2.52
CA ILE A 12 4.08 12.55 1.86
C ILE A 12 4.09 13.65 2.92
N ALA A 13 5.03 14.59 2.83
CA ALA A 13 5.15 15.69 3.77
C ALA A 13 3.84 16.49 3.87
N GLY A 14 3.45 16.86 5.09
CA GLY A 14 2.20 17.58 5.35
C GLY A 14 0.95 16.70 5.44
N THR A 15 1.09 15.37 5.30
CA THR A 15 -0.01 14.42 5.50
C THR A 15 0.34 13.43 6.61
N MET A 16 -0.66 12.95 7.35
CA MET A 16 -0.48 11.94 8.42
C MET A 16 -0.99 10.55 8.04
N ASN A 17 -1.66 10.41 6.89
CA ASN A 17 -2.21 9.13 6.41
C ASN A 17 -1.87 8.74 4.94
N GLN A 18 -1.08 9.51 4.18
CA GLN A 18 -0.69 9.22 2.79
C GLN A 18 0.78 8.84 2.55
N LEU A 19 0.98 7.77 1.79
CA LEU A 19 2.28 7.28 1.39
C LEU A 19 2.42 7.35 -0.13
N ARG A 20 3.64 7.59 -0.59
CA ARG A 20 4.02 7.48 -2.00
C ARG A 20 5.01 6.36 -2.22
N PHE A 21 4.91 5.68 -3.34
CA PHE A 21 5.91 4.72 -3.82
C PHE A 21 6.08 4.82 -5.33
N VAL A 22 7.18 4.28 -5.84
CA VAL A 22 7.46 4.24 -7.28
C VAL A 22 7.49 2.78 -7.73
N TYR A 23 6.74 2.46 -8.77
CA TYR A 23 6.75 1.14 -9.40
C TYR A 23 6.69 1.30 -10.92
N ALA A 24 7.54 0.56 -11.64
CA ALA A 24 7.64 0.61 -13.10
C ALA A 24 7.74 2.04 -13.69
N GLY A 25 8.50 2.93 -13.02
CA GLY A 25 8.68 4.33 -13.43
C GLY A 25 7.49 5.26 -13.15
N ARG A 26 6.41 4.75 -12.55
CA ARG A 26 5.23 5.53 -12.17
C ARG A 26 5.21 5.76 -10.66
N THR A 27 4.80 6.96 -10.26
CA THR A 27 4.59 7.29 -8.84
C THR A 27 3.14 7.04 -8.48
N TYR A 28 2.92 6.34 -7.38
CA TYR A 28 1.62 6.04 -6.83
C TYR A 28 1.50 6.64 -5.43
N THR A 29 0.29 7.07 -5.08
CA THR A 29 -0.05 7.55 -3.75
C THR A 29 -1.16 6.66 -3.19
N MET A 30 -1.07 6.29 -1.92
CA MET A 30 -2.07 5.46 -1.24
C MET A 30 -2.17 5.82 0.24
N ARG A 31 -3.23 5.39 0.94
CA ARG A 31 -3.31 5.62 2.38
C ARG A 31 -2.53 4.54 3.14
N LEU A 32 -2.02 4.92 4.31
CA LEU A 32 -1.36 4.00 5.25
C LEU A 32 -2.29 2.85 5.64
N THR A 33 -3.57 3.13 5.88
CA THR A 33 -4.58 2.12 6.23
C THR A 33 -4.77 1.09 5.13
N ASP A 34 -4.83 1.52 3.86
CA ASP A 34 -4.99 0.62 2.72
C ASP A 34 -3.76 -0.29 2.56
N LEU A 35 -2.56 0.26 2.82
CA LEU A 35 -1.32 -0.51 2.80
C LEU A 35 -1.30 -1.56 3.91
N GLN A 36 -1.73 -1.20 5.12
CA GLN A 36 -1.84 -2.14 6.24
C GLN A 36 -2.89 -3.22 6.00
N TRP A 37 -3.97 -2.89 5.29
CA TRP A 37 -5.00 -3.86 4.94
C TRP A 37 -4.49 -4.86 3.88
N MET A 38 -3.80 -4.39 2.83
CA MET A 38 -3.29 -5.26 1.76
C MET A 38 -2.04 -6.07 2.12
N HIS A 39 -1.12 -5.50 2.89
CA HIS A 39 0.17 -6.11 3.21
C HIS A 39 0.21 -6.75 4.62
N GLY A 40 -0.80 -6.46 5.45
CA GLY A 40 -0.84 -6.83 6.85
C GLY A 40 -0.25 -5.75 7.76
N ARG A 41 -0.34 -5.96 9.08
CA ARG A 41 0.23 -5.04 10.07
C ARG A 41 1.76 -5.10 10.00
N PHE A 42 2.38 -4.02 9.54
CA PHE A 42 3.81 -3.74 9.71
C PHE A 42 4.01 -2.63 10.74
N SER A 43 5.17 -2.61 11.40
CA SER A 43 5.48 -1.57 12.39
C SER A 43 5.54 -0.19 11.72
N CYS A 44 4.58 0.67 12.07
CA CYS A 44 4.57 2.07 11.68
C CYS A 44 5.71 2.86 12.31
N ASP A 45 6.34 2.36 13.39
CA ASP A 45 7.41 3.07 14.09
C ASP A 45 8.60 3.31 13.19
N ARG A 46 8.97 2.31 12.37
CA ARG A 46 10.07 2.46 11.41
C ARG A 46 9.73 3.47 10.30
N LEU A 47 8.48 3.49 9.86
CA LEU A 47 7.99 4.46 8.89
C LEU A 47 7.98 5.89 9.47
N TYR A 48 7.60 6.03 10.74
CA TYR A 48 7.58 7.31 11.44
C TYR A 48 8.99 7.83 11.71
N LEU A 49 9.91 6.98 12.15
CA LEU A 49 11.29 7.34 12.48
C LEU A 49 12.15 7.63 11.25
N SER A 50 11.98 6.88 10.15
CA SER A 50 12.84 7.00 8.96
C SER A 50 12.18 7.69 7.77
N GLY A 51 10.89 8.06 7.89
CA GLY A 51 10.10 8.64 6.81
C GLY A 51 9.84 7.69 5.63
N SER A 52 10.26 6.44 5.72
CA SER A 52 10.09 5.43 4.67
C SER A 52 9.99 4.00 5.21
N VAL A 53 9.41 3.10 4.44
CA VAL A 53 9.38 1.67 4.75
C VAL A 53 9.51 0.87 3.45
N SER A 54 10.28 -0.21 3.48
CA SER A 54 10.38 -1.16 2.38
C SER A 54 9.58 -2.41 2.74
N LEU A 55 8.70 -2.82 1.85
CA LEU A 55 7.81 -3.96 2.03
C LEU A 55 7.91 -4.87 0.81
N ALA A 56 7.99 -6.18 1.07
CA ALA A 56 8.11 -7.21 0.06
C ALA A 56 6.74 -7.69 -0.42
N PHE A 57 6.47 -7.58 -1.71
CA PHE A 57 5.22 -8.02 -2.33
C PHE A 57 5.47 -9.20 -3.26
N SER A 58 4.53 -10.15 -3.31
CA SER A 58 4.47 -11.10 -4.42
C SER A 58 3.89 -10.43 -5.67
N ALA A 59 4.16 -10.98 -6.86
CA ALA A 59 3.61 -10.48 -8.11
C ALA A 59 2.07 -10.31 -8.08
N GLY A 60 1.34 -11.29 -7.52
CA GLY A 60 -0.12 -11.20 -7.39
C GLY A 60 -0.59 -10.10 -6.43
N GLN A 61 0.17 -9.81 -5.37
CA GLN A 61 -0.15 -8.68 -4.49
C GLN A 61 0.11 -7.34 -5.18
N ILE A 62 1.10 -7.25 -6.07
CA ILE A 62 1.33 -6.06 -6.89
C ILE A 62 0.18 -5.85 -7.88
N ASP A 63 -0.25 -6.90 -8.59
CA ASP A 63 -1.38 -6.79 -9.51
C ASP A 63 -2.66 -6.33 -8.78
N HIS A 64 -2.90 -6.87 -7.59
CA HIS A 64 -4.02 -6.46 -6.75
C HIS A 64 -3.90 -5.00 -6.27
N LEU A 65 -2.69 -4.58 -5.85
CA LEU A 65 -2.40 -3.20 -5.46
C LEU A 65 -2.62 -2.22 -6.63
N LEU A 66 -2.14 -2.57 -7.83
CA LEU A 66 -2.30 -1.72 -9.01
C LEU A 66 -3.75 -1.66 -9.47
N ALA A 67 -4.48 -2.78 -9.42
CA ALA A 67 -5.91 -2.81 -9.71
C ALA A 67 -6.69 -1.94 -8.72
N TYR A 68 -6.35 -1.98 -7.42
CA TYR A 68 -6.95 -1.13 -6.40
C TYR A 68 -6.68 0.37 -6.65
N LEU A 69 -5.44 0.72 -6.99
CA LEU A 69 -5.04 2.10 -7.27
C LEU A 69 -5.61 2.65 -8.58
N ALA A 70 -5.99 1.78 -9.51
CA ALA A 70 -6.66 2.15 -10.76
C ALA A 70 -8.16 2.43 -10.58
N GLN A 71 -8.77 2.01 -9.46
CA GLN A 71 -10.18 2.29 -9.20
C GLN A 71 -10.39 3.78 -8.92
N PRO A 72 -11.45 4.40 -9.47
CA PRO A 72 -11.80 5.78 -9.16
C PRO A 72 -12.05 5.93 -7.66
N SER A 73 -11.58 7.03 -7.09
CA SER A 73 -11.50 7.31 -5.65
C SER A 73 -12.81 7.19 -4.85
N GLU A 74 -13.97 7.12 -5.52
CA GLU A 74 -15.27 6.81 -4.90
C GLU A 74 -15.38 5.35 -4.42
N LEU A 75 -14.69 4.40 -5.06
CA LEU A 75 -14.68 2.98 -4.66
C LEU A 75 -13.65 2.67 -3.56
N GLN A 76 -12.59 3.49 -3.43
CA GLN A 76 -11.60 3.33 -2.36
C GLN A 76 -12.19 3.60 -0.96
N ALA A 77 -13.29 4.36 -0.88
CA ALA A 77 -14.08 4.52 0.34
C ALA A 77 -14.88 3.26 0.72
N GLY A 78 -15.22 2.40 -0.25
CA GLY A 78 -16.05 1.20 -0.06
C GLY A 78 -15.33 0.04 0.63
N LEU A 79 -13.99 0.03 0.66
CA LEU A 79 -13.20 -1.02 1.33
C LEU A 79 -13.12 -0.87 2.85
N ALA A 80 -13.60 0.24 3.43
CA ALA A 80 -13.93 0.27 4.86
C ALA A 80 -15.08 -0.69 5.21
N GLN A 81 -15.87 -1.14 4.23
CA GLN A 81 -17.03 -2.01 4.42
C GLN A 81 -16.85 -3.43 3.87
N TRP A 82 -15.76 -3.74 3.17
CA TRP A 82 -15.56 -5.08 2.61
C TRP A 82 -14.87 -5.99 3.64
N SER A 83 -15.65 -6.89 4.23
CA SER A 83 -15.14 -7.98 5.07
C SER A 83 -14.63 -9.12 4.19
N PRO A 84 -13.41 -9.64 4.40
CA PRO A 84 -12.99 -10.87 3.74
C PRO A 84 -13.90 -12.03 4.19
N PRO A 85 -14.23 -12.98 3.31
CA PRO A 85 -14.88 -14.21 3.75
C PRO A 85 -13.96 -14.91 4.76
N LEU A 86 -14.52 -15.22 5.93
CA LEU A 86 -13.83 -16.01 6.95
C LEU A 86 -13.51 -17.42 6.40
N PRO A 87 -12.39 -18.04 6.83
CA PRO A 87 -12.00 -19.39 6.42
C PRO A 87 -13.04 -20.45 6.82
#